data_AF-A0A101GZB8-F1
#
_entry.id   AF-A0A101GZB8-F1
#
_cell.length_a   1.000
_cell.length_b   1.000
_cell.length_c   1.000
_cell.angle_alpha   90.00
_cell.angle_beta   90.00
_cell.angle_gamma   90.00
#
_symmetry.space_group_name_H-M   'P 1'
#
loop_
_entity.id
_entity.type
_entity.pdbx_description
1 polymer ?
#
loop_
_entity_poly.entity_id
_entity_poly.type
_entity_poly.pdbx_seq_one_letter_code
_entity_poly.pdbx_strand_id
1 'polypeptide(L)'
;MKETKKIKKEINIISLLISIFSVLFVVGGALVIFYFSRGYRISISEKNIRKTGVLTVQTEPSPANLYINGDDIGRTPRSRTLDVGINSISIKKNGYR
;
A
#
# COMPACT_ATOMS: atom_id res chain seq x y z
N MET A 1 -65.46 9.11 14.87
CA MET A 1 -64.67 8.73 13.68
C MET A 1 -63.36 9.52 13.74
N LYS A 2 -62.23 8.89 14.14
CA LYS A 2 -60.94 9.57 14.26
C LYS A 2 -60.13 9.29 12.99
N GLU A 3 -59.92 10.33 12.18
CA GLU A 3 -59.04 10.27 11.01
C GLU A 3 -57.62 9.95 11.45
N THR A 4 -57.13 8.78 11.07
CA THR A 4 -55.71 8.43 11.14
C THR A 4 -54.98 9.17 10.04
N LYS A 5 -54.49 10.37 10.38
CA LYS A 5 -53.58 11.14 9.53
C LYS A 5 -52.31 10.31 9.28
N LYS A 6 -52.25 9.63 8.13
CA LYS A 6 -51.06 8.92 7.64
C LYS A 6 -49.93 9.94 7.53
N ILE A 7 -49.00 9.91 8.48
CA ILE A 7 -47.77 10.70 8.46
C ILE A 7 -46.90 10.14 7.33
N LYS A 8 -47.01 10.72 6.13
CA LYS A 8 -46.11 10.43 5.02
C LYS A 8 -44.78 11.09 5.38
N LYS A 9 -43.83 10.30 5.89
CA LYS A 9 -42.46 10.75 6.18
C LYS A 9 -41.82 11.13 4.84
N GLU A 10 -41.76 12.42 4.52
CA GLU A 10 -40.99 12.91 3.38
C GLU A 10 -39.52 12.68 3.70
N ILE A 11 -38.94 11.64 3.09
CA ILE A 11 -37.53 11.32 3.25
C ILE A 11 -36.75 12.45 2.61
N ASN A 12 -35.89 13.12 3.37
CA ASN A 12 -34.94 14.07 2.82
C ASN A 12 -33.88 13.29 2.04
N ILE A 13 -34.10 13.13 0.74
CA ILE A 13 -33.26 12.31 -0.15
C ILE A 13 -31.79 12.77 -0.11
N ILE A 14 -31.55 14.07 0.07
CA ILE A 14 -30.20 14.63 0.15
C ILE A 14 -29.45 14.09 1.38
N SER A 15 -30.08 14.05 2.55
CA SER A 15 -29.42 13.53 3.74
C SER A 15 -29.17 12.02 3.64
N LEU A 16 -30.09 11.28 3.01
CA LEU A 16 -29.91 9.85 2.72
C LEU A 16 -28.70 9.60 1.80
N LEU A 17 -28.56 10.39 0.73
CA LEU A 17 -27.43 10.31 -0.20
C LEU A 17 -26.10 10.63 0.49
N ILE A 18 -26.08 11.67 1.33
CA ILE A 18 -24.89 12.03 2.12
C ILE A 18 -24.50 10.89 3.07
N SER A 19 -25.47 10.26 3.74
CA SER A 19 -25.21 9.11 4.62
C SER A 19 -24.70 7.87 3.86
N ILE A 20 -25.24 7.59 2.67
CA ILE A 20 -24.76 6.47 1.84
C ILE A 20 -23.34 6.76 1.35
N PHE A 21 -23.09 7.99 0.89
CA PHE A 21 -21.77 8.41 0.43
C PHE A 21 -20.72 8.34 1.54
N SER A 22 -21.05 8.77 2.76
CA SER A 22 -20.10 8.69 3.89
C SER A 22 -19.72 7.25 4.22
N VAL A 23 -20.68 6.32 4.20
CA VAL A 23 -20.39 4.88 4.41
C VAL A 23 -19.50 4.35 3.29
N LEU A 24 -19.81 4.65 2.03
CA LEU A 24 -18.99 4.24 0.88
C LEU A 24 -17.58 4.82 0.96
N PHE A 25 -17.43 6.07 1.40
CA PHE A 25 -16.13 6.71 1.58
C PHE A 25 -15.30 6.01 2.66
N VAL A 26 -15.90 5.70 3.81
CA VAL A 26 -15.22 4.97 4.90
C VAL A 26 -14.81 3.57 4.46
N VAL A 27 -15.71 2.82 3.82
CA VAL A 27 -15.43 1.47 3.32
C VAL A 27 -14.35 1.51 2.22
N GLY A 28 -14.45 2.45 1.28
CA GLY A 28 -13.46 2.65 0.22
C GLY A 28 -12.09 3.00 0.78
N GLY A 29 -12.01 3.93 1.73
CA GLY A 29 -10.78 4.28 2.43
C GLY A 29 -10.16 3.09 3.16
N ALA A 30 -10.97 2.30 3.87
CA ALA A 30 -10.52 1.08 4.54
C ALA A 30 -9.96 0.05 3.55
N LEU A 31 -10.61 -0.15 2.40
CA LEU A 31 -10.10 -1.03 1.34
C LEU A 31 -8.77 -0.53 0.78
N VAL A 32 -8.65 0.78 0.50
CA VAL A 32 -7.39 1.38 0.02
C VAL A 32 -6.25 1.13 1.01
N ILE A 33 -6.48 1.39 2.31
CA ILE A 33 -5.50 1.13 3.38
C ILE A 33 -5.17 -0.36 3.46
N PHE A 34 -6.18 -1.24 3.38
CA PHE A 34 -5.99 -2.69 3.41
C PHE A 34 -5.12 -3.18 2.25
N TYR A 35 -5.38 -2.76 1.01
CA TYR A 35 -4.54 -3.12 -0.14
C TYR A 35 -3.14 -2.51 -0.04
N PHE A 36 -3.02 -1.26 0.43
CA PHE A 36 -1.71 -0.64 0.65
C PHE A 36 -0.89 -1.40 1.71
N SER A 37 -1.54 -1.86 2.78
CA SER A 37 -0.93 -2.70 3.82
C SER A 37 -0.50 -4.06 3.28
N ARG A 38 -1.23 -4.65 2.32
CA ARG A 38 -0.83 -5.88 1.60
C ARG A 38 0.30 -5.68 0.58
N GLY A 39 0.88 -4.49 0.50
CA GLY A 39 2.02 -4.18 -0.37
C GLY A 39 1.64 -3.78 -1.79
N TYR A 40 0.35 -3.51 -2.08
CA TYR A 40 -0.04 -2.94 -3.37
C TYR A 40 0.38 -1.46 -3.43
N ARG A 41 0.98 -1.06 -4.55
CA ARG A 41 1.44 0.30 -4.84
C ARG A 41 0.91 0.71 -6.21
N ILE A 42 0.30 1.88 -6.28
CA ILE A 42 -0.23 2.44 -7.52
C ILE A 42 0.93 3.18 -8.20
N SER A 43 1.35 2.70 -9.38
CA SER A 43 2.34 3.40 -10.19
C SER A 43 1.61 4.26 -11.22
N ILE A 44 1.61 5.58 -11.02
CA ILE A 44 0.97 6.52 -11.96
C ILE A 44 1.69 6.53 -13.31
N SER A 45 3.01 6.35 -13.29
CA SER A 45 3.87 6.39 -14.47
C SER A 45 3.54 5.25 -15.45
N GLU A 46 3.25 4.06 -14.91
CA GLU A 46 3.02 2.87 -15.72
C GLU A 46 1.55 2.47 -15.81
N LYS A 47 0.66 3.26 -15.21
CA LYS A 47 -0.78 3.00 -15.11
C LYS A 47 -1.09 1.56 -14.66
N ASN A 48 -0.27 1.04 -13.74
CA ASN A 48 -0.38 -0.34 -13.25
C ASN A 48 -0.31 -0.38 -11.72
N ILE A 49 -0.89 -1.43 -11.14
CA ILE A 49 -0.82 -1.69 -9.70
C ILE A 49 0.23 -2.77 -9.46
N ARG A 50 1.35 -2.37 -8.87
CA ARG A 50 2.46 -3.25 -8.55
C ARG A 50 2.29 -3.83 -7.15
N LYS A 51 2.73 -5.07 -6.96
CA LYS A 51 2.86 -5.68 -5.64
C LYS A 51 4.32 -5.55 -5.21
N THR A 52 4.54 -5.09 -4.00
CA THR A 52 5.87 -4.84 -3.45
C THR A 52 6.11 -5.63 -2.17
N GLY A 53 7.39 -5.85 -1.84
CA GLY A 53 7.86 -6.43 -0.59
C GLY A 53 9.02 -5.63 -0.02
N VAL A 54 9.30 -5.77 1.27
CA VAL A 54 10.45 -5.15 1.93
C VAL A 54 11.55 -6.19 2.08
N LEU A 55 12.71 -5.93 1.47
CA LEU A 55 13.94 -6.69 1.66
C LEU A 55 14.81 -5.96 2.68
N THR A 56 15.19 -6.65 3.76
CA THR A 56 16.18 -6.17 4.73
C THR A 56 17.43 -7.03 4.62
N VAL A 57 18.57 -6.41 4.34
CA VAL A 57 19.85 -7.10 4.22
C VAL A 57 20.74 -6.69 5.38
N GLN A 58 21.26 -7.70 6.08
CA GLN A 58 22.23 -7.56 7.17
C GLN A 58 23.44 -8.44 6.83
N THR A 59 24.64 -8.01 7.20
CA THR A 59 25.88 -8.71 6.85
C THR A 59 26.84 -8.73 8.02
N GLU A 60 27.58 -9.81 8.12
CA GLU A 60 28.69 -9.95 9.02
C GLU A 60 29.91 -10.42 8.21
N PRO A 61 30.99 -9.63 8.11
CA PRO A 61 31.22 -8.34 8.77
C PRO A 61 30.44 -7.17 8.15
N SER A 62 29.98 -6.25 9.00
CA SER A 62 29.34 -4.98 8.60
C SER A 62 30.37 -3.85 8.49
N PRO A 63 30.13 -2.78 7.71
CA PRO A 63 29.15 -2.64 6.63
C PRO A 63 29.68 -3.23 5.31
N ALA A 64 28.82 -3.81 4.49
CA ALA A 64 29.15 -4.28 3.14
C ALA A 64 28.37 -3.49 2.07
N ASN A 65 28.91 -3.36 0.87
CA ASN A 65 28.23 -2.72 -0.25
C ASN A 65 27.12 -3.64 -0.76
N LEU A 66 25.92 -3.10 -0.96
CA LEU A 66 24.73 -3.80 -1.42
C LEU A 66 24.33 -3.27 -2.80
N TYR A 67 24.16 -4.19 -3.73
CA TYR A 67 23.66 -3.94 -5.08
C TYR A 67 22.38 -4.72 -5.31
N ILE A 68 21.38 -4.09 -5.94
CA ILE A 68 20.13 -4.74 -6.33
C ILE A 68 19.90 -4.46 -7.82
N ASN A 69 19.72 -5.50 -8.62
CA ASN A 69 19.63 -5.44 -10.08
C ASN A 69 20.80 -4.72 -10.76
N GLY A 70 21.97 -4.71 -10.12
CA GLY A 70 23.17 -4.02 -10.58
C GLY A 70 23.33 -2.58 -10.04
N ASP A 71 22.27 -1.98 -9.51
CA ASP A 71 22.30 -0.63 -8.96
C ASP A 71 22.94 -0.61 -7.57
N ASP A 72 23.79 0.40 -7.29
CA ASP A 72 24.36 0.61 -5.96
C ASP A 72 23.30 1.15 -5.01
N ILE A 73 22.89 0.30 -4.07
CA ILE A 73 21.89 0.62 -3.06
C ILE A 73 22.55 1.19 -1.81
N GLY A 74 23.88 1.20 -1.70
CA GLY A 74 24.65 1.69 -0.57
C GLY A 74 25.15 0.57 0.33
N ARG A 75 25.23 0.81 1.64
CA ARG A 75 25.84 -0.14 2.59
C ARG A 75 24.83 -0.79 3.54
N THR A 76 25.11 -2.03 3.95
CA THR A 76 24.35 -2.79 4.96
C THR A 76 24.67 -2.31 6.40
N PRO A 77 23.76 -2.53 7.37
CA PRO A 77 22.41 -3.05 7.21
C PRO A 77 21.47 -2.07 6.49
N ARG A 78 20.61 -2.57 5.59
CA ARG A 78 19.70 -1.71 4.81
C ARG A 78 18.40 -2.40 4.43
N SER A 79 17.31 -1.63 4.46
CA SER A 79 16.00 -2.06 3.99
C SER A 79 15.61 -1.32 2.72
N ARG A 80 15.02 -2.04 1.75
CA ARG A 80 14.45 -1.48 0.53
C ARG A 80 13.13 -2.13 0.18
N THR A 81 12.20 -1.32 -0.33
CA THR A 81 10.98 -1.82 -0.95
C THR A 81 11.29 -2.17 -2.40
N LEU A 82 10.95 -3.37 -2.83
CA LEU A 82 11.16 -3.88 -4.18
C LEU A 82 9.84 -4.40 -4.76
N ASP A 83 9.72 -4.37 -6.07
CA ASP A 83 8.64 -5.06 -6.77
C ASP A 83 8.80 -6.58 -6.60
N VAL A 84 7.68 -7.26 -6.39
CA VAL A 84 7.64 -8.72 -6.30
C VAL A 84 8.01 -9.31 -7.64
N GLY A 85 9.00 -10.19 -7.62
CA GLY A 85 9.54 -10.82 -8.82
C GLY A 85 10.97 -11.28 -8.58
N ILE A 86 11.65 -11.64 -9.66
CA ILE A 86 13.05 -12.02 -9.64
C ILE A 86 13.90 -10.75 -9.60
N ASN A 87 14.61 -10.54 -8.49
CA ASN A 87 15.57 -9.46 -8.32
C ASN A 87 16.96 -10.06 -8.07
N SER A 88 17.98 -9.55 -8.74
CA SER A 88 19.37 -9.95 -8.49
C SER A 88 19.93 -9.16 -7.31
N ILE A 89 20.51 -9.84 -6.33
CA ILE A 89 21.09 -9.22 -5.14
C ILE A 89 22.58 -9.58 -5.11
N SER A 90 23.43 -8.58 -4.95
CA SER A 90 24.87 -8.77 -4.85
C SER A 90 25.43 -7.98 -3.68
N ILE A 91 26.31 -8.61 -2.90
CA ILE A 91 26.92 -8.02 -1.73
C ILE A 91 28.43 -8.07 -1.93
N LYS A 92 29.14 -6.98 -1.63
CA LYS A 92 30.59 -6.90 -1.75
C LYS A 92 31.19 -6.29 -0.49
N LYS A 93 32.22 -6.93 0.05
CA LYS A 93 33.01 -6.42 1.17
C LYS A 93 34.49 -6.64 0.85
N ASN A 94 35.28 -5.58 0.91
CA ASN A 94 36.71 -5.67 0.67
C ASN A 94 37.36 -6.64 1.67
N GLY A 95 38.12 -7.62 1.17
CA GLY A 95 38.76 -8.65 1.98
C GLY A 95 37.89 -9.87 2.29
N TYR A 96 36.65 -9.93 1.79
CA TYR A 96 35.71 -11.02 2.02
C TYR A 96 35.09 -11.45 0.68
N ARG A 97 34.69 -12.73 0.57
CA ARG A 97 33.98 -13.30 -0.58
C ARG A 97 32.64 -13.83 -0.14
#